data_AF-A0A8T6PIK6-F1
#
_entry.id   AF-A0A8T6PIK6-F1
#
_cell.length_a   1.000
_cell.length_b   1.000
_cell.length_c   1.000
_cell.angle_alpha   90.00
_cell.angle_beta   90.00
_cell.angle_gamma   90.00
#
_symmetry.space_group_name_H-M   'P 1'
#
loop_
_entity.id
_entity.type
_entity.pdbx_description
1 polymer ?
#
loop_
_entity_poly.entity_id
_entity_poly.type
_entity_poly.pdbx_seq_one_letter_code
_entity_poly.pdbx_strand_id
1 'polypeptide(L)'
;GRVYTIVLVGDQEADLFVPVILENETSPQSRVRVTHAVPDLPAVRILLDDEPLVDALSFAETQEFTLVPSGNYTAQVLDALDGTVLLEQRIKIDPYVNAEMVFFGTDASPELDVFPIDSSAVTDEVSRLTVIHAASGVGRLALISPEGIDYGLSVRYGRQETIEIVPEAAEFRFVTGGLEDPELVEAPLDAIDLEMHLAYTYIVTGRSEENPILLDFEVRTSGETPEDEVNAFNLMPVQVINAWPDPVRLELGDQRVAAGLAYGAISQPVQVVIDYYPVRLLDTEGNLLLEDEVFLREDADSYTFFVFSDGSQPVIHAVQDDLDIPGPTTVRVRFVHAHPDLPQVVVTRELDYVPEGPDDDTDQELSFGDISPQFELPGGLLQFEIFNRETFDTIATFEPVDLIGGEIYEFLIVPAGDGTPDLIIITRRAGT
;
A
#
# COMPACT_ATOMS: atom_id res chain seq x y z
N GLY A 1 2.26 7.11 9.37
CA GLY A 1 3.56 6.56 9.84
C GLY A 1 3.92 7.19 11.16
N ARG A 2 4.70 6.53 12.01
CA ARG A 2 5.22 7.14 13.24
C ARG A 2 6.75 7.06 13.20
N VAL A 3 7.43 8.19 13.34
CA VAL A 3 8.87 8.27 13.57
C VAL A 3 9.10 8.34 15.07
N TYR A 4 9.88 7.40 15.60
CA TYR A 4 10.22 7.37 17.01
C TYR A 4 11.64 7.91 17.21
N THR A 5 11.80 8.96 18.01
CA THR A 5 13.11 9.39 18.49
C THR A 5 13.32 8.85 19.89
N ILE A 6 14.30 7.94 20.03
CA ILE A 6 14.64 7.37 21.33
C ILE A 6 15.73 8.22 21.97
N VAL A 7 15.41 8.85 23.10
CA VAL A 7 16.37 9.60 23.92
C VAL A 7 16.67 8.79 25.17
N LEU A 8 17.93 8.39 25.35
CA LEU A 8 18.37 7.74 26.57
C LEU A 8 18.65 8.81 27.63
N VAL A 9 17.85 8.84 28.70
CA VAL A 9 18.03 9.75 29.83
C VAL A 9 18.44 8.93 31.05
N GLY A 10 19.60 9.23 31.63
CA GLY A 10 20.10 8.50 32.79
C GLY A 10 21.15 9.29 33.56
N ASP A 11 21.34 8.92 34.83
CA ASP A 11 22.43 9.39 35.67
C ASP A 11 23.60 8.39 35.54
N GLN A 12 24.80 8.91 35.27
CA GLN A 12 25.99 8.12 34.97
C GLN A 12 26.44 7.25 36.16
N GLU A 13 26.00 7.56 37.38
CA GLU A 13 26.34 6.78 38.58
C GLU A 13 25.31 5.68 38.94
N ALA A 14 24.12 5.68 38.31
CA ALA A 14 23.03 4.78 38.70
C ALA A 14 22.91 3.51 37.84
N ASP A 15 23.74 3.33 36.80
CA ASP A 15 23.64 2.25 35.81
C ASP A 15 22.21 2.05 35.25
N LEU A 16 21.40 3.11 35.25
CA LEU A 16 20.01 3.10 34.82
C LEU A 16 19.77 4.22 33.81
N PHE A 17 19.62 3.82 32.55
CA PHE A 17 19.14 4.68 31.48
C PHE A 17 17.68 4.34 31.21
N VAL A 18 16.80 5.34 31.31
CA VAL A 18 15.40 5.20 30.94
C VAL A 18 15.28 5.65 29.48
N PRO A 19 14.85 4.77 28.55
CA PRO A 19 14.52 5.21 27.21
C PRO A 19 13.26 6.06 27.27
N VAL A 20 13.40 7.33 26.89
CA VAL A 20 12.25 8.20 26.60
C VAL A 20 11.99 8.07 25.11
N ILE A 21 10.87 7.43 24.77
CA ILE A 21 10.41 7.29 23.40
C ILE A 21 9.59 8.55 23.08
N LEU A 22 10.09 9.36 22.15
CA LEU A 22 9.33 10.45 21.56
C LEU A 22 8.66 9.91 20.31
N GLU A 23 7.34 9.75 20.37
CA GLU A 23 6.53 9.35 19.21
C GLU A 23 6.25 10.59 18.37
N ASN A 24 6.51 10.52 17.06
CA ASN A 24 6.19 11.58 16.13
C ASN A 24 5.34 10.99 15.00
N GLU A 25 4.07 11.35 14.91
CA GLU A 25 3.22 10.98 13.77
C GLU A 25 3.77 11.66 12.50
N THR A 26 4.20 10.89 11.50
CA THR A 26 4.50 11.37 10.15
C THR A 26 3.47 10.78 9.19
N SER A 27 2.67 11.61 8.53
CA SER A 27 1.70 11.11 7.55
C SER A 27 2.40 10.25 6.48
N PRO A 28 1.78 9.14 6.01
CA PRO A 28 2.31 8.34 4.90
C PRO A 28 2.64 9.24 3.70
N GLN A 29 3.64 8.93 2.89
CA GLN A 29 4.07 9.80 1.79
C GLN A 29 3.55 9.31 0.43
N SER A 30 3.38 10.25 -0.49
CA SER A 30 3.05 10.02 -1.89
C SER A 30 3.98 10.83 -2.78
N ARG A 31 4.21 10.37 -4.01
CA ARG A 31 5.01 11.09 -5.01
C ARG A 31 4.07 11.93 -5.85
N VAL A 32 4.25 13.25 -5.82
CA VAL A 32 3.43 14.19 -6.57
C VAL A 32 4.31 14.96 -7.52
N ARG A 33 3.96 15.00 -8.80
CA ARG A 33 4.48 15.98 -9.75
C ARG A 33 3.37 16.99 -10.07
N VAL A 34 3.74 18.21 -10.44
CA VAL A 34 2.78 19.30 -10.58
C VAL A 34 2.88 19.91 -11.96
N THR A 35 1.75 20.08 -12.64
CA THR A 35 1.69 20.59 -14.01
C THR A 35 0.78 21.80 -14.12
N HIS A 36 1.25 22.85 -14.79
CA HIS A 36 0.46 24.04 -15.08
C HIS A 36 -0.20 23.95 -16.46
N ALA A 37 -1.51 23.72 -16.48
CA ALA A 37 -2.32 23.55 -17.69
C ALA A 37 -3.31 24.70 -17.95
N VAL A 38 -3.18 25.86 -17.27
CA VAL A 38 -3.97 27.07 -17.59
C VAL A 38 -3.20 27.98 -18.57
N PRO A 39 -3.60 28.12 -19.84
CA PRO A 39 -2.77 28.81 -20.82
C PRO A 39 -2.68 30.34 -20.67
N ASP A 40 -3.71 30.95 -20.08
CA ASP A 40 -3.86 32.40 -20.01
C ASP A 40 -3.37 33.00 -18.67
N LEU A 41 -2.82 32.17 -17.78
CA LEU A 41 -2.23 32.60 -16.52
C LEU A 41 -0.70 32.67 -16.62
N PRO A 42 -0.06 33.63 -15.91
CA PRO A 42 1.39 33.70 -15.80
C PRO A 42 1.93 32.54 -14.95
N ALA A 43 3.25 32.49 -14.76
CA ALA A 43 3.84 31.49 -13.87
C ALA A 43 3.25 31.56 -12.46
N VAL A 44 2.98 30.40 -11.86
CA VAL A 44 2.33 30.29 -10.56
C VAL A 44 3.23 29.68 -9.50
N ARG A 45 2.98 30.07 -8.25
CA ARG A 45 3.46 29.41 -7.04
C ARG A 45 2.33 28.57 -6.46
N ILE A 46 2.63 27.36 -6.00
CA ILE A 46 1.64 26.47 -5.36
C ILE A 46 2.11 26.18 -3.94
N LEU A 47 1.19 26.34 -2.98
CA LEU A 47 1.41 26.06 -1.57
C LEU A 47 0.39 25.04 -1.08
N LEU A 48 0.80 24.19 -0.13
CA LEU A 48 -0.06 23.28 0.61
C LEU A 48 -0.01 23.64 2.09
N ASP A 49 -1.14 24.06 2.67
CA ASP A 49 -1.22 24.55 4.06
C ASP A 49 -0.15 25.62 4.39
N ASP A 50 -0.03 26.62 3.52
CA ASP A 50 0.95 27.72 3.57
C ASP A 50 2.43 27.31 3.39
N GLU A 51 2.73 26.01 3.19
CA GLU A 51 4.08 25.54 2.85
C GLU A 51 4.28 25.49 1.33
N PRO A 52 5.41 26.02 0.80
CA PRO A 52 5.66 26.04 -0.64
C PRO A 52 5.90 24.64 -1.20
N LEU A 53 5.15 24.28 -2.25
CA LEU A 53 5.35 23.07 -3.05
C LEU A 53 6.10 23.38 -4.35
N VAL A 54 5.68 24.45 -5.03
CA VAL A 54 6.18 24.89 -6.34
C VAL A 54 6.44 26.39 -6.26
N ASP A 55 7.63 26.88 -6.62
CA ASP A 55 7.97 28.31 -6.48
C ASP A 55 7.57 29.19 -7.67
N ALA A 56 7.73 28.66 -8.88
CA ALA A 56 7.36 29.31 -10.14
C ALA A 56 7.26 28.24 -11.25
N LEU A 57 6.04 27.97 -11.71
CA LEU A 57 5.75 27.02 -12.78
C LEU A 57 4.96 27.74 -13.87
N SER A 58 5.51 27.80 -15.08
CA SER A 58 4.88 28.44 -16.23
C SER A 58 3.91 27.48 -16.91
N PHE A 59 2.99 28.00 -17.73
CA PHE A 59 2.13 27.17 -18.55
C PHE A 59 2.91 26.12 -19.36
N ALA A 60 2.38 24.90 -19.41
CA ALA A 60 2.95 23.70 -20.03
C ALA A 60 4.25 23.21 -19.38
N GLU A 61 4.69 23.80 -18.26
CA GLU A 61 5.77 23.24 -17.45
C GLU A 61 5.22 22.25 -16.42
N THR A 62 6.03 21.22 -16.16
CA THR A 62 5.81 20.22 -15.12
C THR A 62 7.02 20.22 -14.20
N GLN A 63 6.78 20.26 -12.89
CA GLN A 63 7.82 20.03 -11.89
C GLN A 63 7.93 18.53 -11.60
N GLU A 64 9.15 18.02 -11.57
CA GLU A 64 9.48 16.63 -11.20
C GLU A 64 8.84 16.17 -9.88
N PHE A 65 8.72 14.84 -9.72
CA PHE A 65 8.14 14.25 -8.53
C PHE A 65 8.83 14.70 -7.23
N THR A 66 8.01 15.10 -6.27
CA THR A 66 8.42 15.38 -4.89
C THR A 66 7.61 14.54 -3.91
N LEU A 67 8.20 14.24 -2.75
CA LEU A 67 7.52 13.52 -1.69
C LEU A 67 6.64 14.48 -0.89
N VAL A 68 5.34 14.25 -0.91
CA VAL A 68 4.36 15.01 -0.14
C VAL A 68 3.74 14.06 0.89
N PRO A 69 3.63 14.46 2.17
CA PRO A 69 2.82 13.69 3.10
C PRO A 69 1.38 13.60 2.59
N SER A 70 0.70 12.49 2.88
CA SER A 70 -0.64 12.23 2.42
C SER A 70 -1.62 12.81 3.43
N GLY A 71 -2.77 13.27 2.96
CA GLY A 71 -3.72 13.95 3.80
C GLY A 71 -4.58 14.96 3.06
N ASN A 72 -5.28 15.79 3.82
CA ASN A 72 -6.09 16.87 3.28
C ASN A 72 -5.34 18.18 3.46
N TYR A 73 -5.21 18.94 2.38
CA TYR A 73 -4.48 20.20 2.34
C TYR A 73 -5.40 21.33 1.89
N THR A 74 -5.14 22.54 2.37
CA THR A 74 -5.59 23.77 1.74
C THR A 74 -4.54 24.17 0.71
N ALA A 75 -4.83 23.91 -0.56
CA ALA A 75 -3.97 24.29 -1.66
C ALA A 75 -4.25 25.74 -2.05
N GLN A 76 -3.18 26.54 -2.18
CA GLN A 76 -3.23 27.90 -2.71
C GLN A 76 -2.38 27.97 -3.97
N VAL A 77 -2.95 28.52 -5.03
CA VAL A 77 -2.24 28.86 -6.27
C VAL A 77 -2.16 30.37 -6.35
N LEU A 78 -0.94 30.90 -6.47
CA LEU A 78 -0.63 32.33 -6.47
C LEU A 78 0.08 32.69 -7.77
N ASP A 79 -0.09 33.93 -8.22
CA ASP A 79 0.82 34.55 -9.20
C ASP A 79 2.25 34.56 -8.62
N ALA A 80 3.22 33.99 -9.34
CA ALA A 80 4.60 33.86 -8.83
C ALA A 80 5.34 35.20 -8.75
N LEU A 81 4.92 36.21 -9.51
CA LEU A 81 5.56 37.53 -9.56
C LEU A 81 5.10 38.43 -8.42
N ASP A 82 3.79 38.55 -8.20
CA ASP A 82 3.23 39.50 -7.23
C ASP A 82 2.49 38.87 -6.05
N GLY A 83 2.29 37.54 -6.05
CA GLY A 83 1.67 36.79 -4.97
C GLY A 83 0.15 36.91 -4.91
N THR A 84 -0.50 37.43 -5.95
CA THR A 84 -1.97 37.48 -6.04
C THR A 84 -2.55 36.07 -5.96
N VAL A 85 -3.54 35.84 -5.08
CA VAL A 85 -4.23 34.55 -4.97
C VAL A 85 -5.11 34.33 -6.20
N LEU A 86 -4.84 33.26 -6.93
CA LEU A 86 -5.60 32.85 -8.13
C LEU A 86 -6.62 31.77 -7.78
N LEU A 87 -6.27 30.86 -6.88
CA LEU A 87 -7.13 29.78 -6.41
C LEU A 87 -6.80 29.44 -4.96
N GLU A 88 -7.83 29.15 -4.16
CA GLU A 88 -7.69 28.50 -2.85
C GLU A 88 -8.76 27.42 -2.75
N GLN A 89 -8.35 26.18 -2.48
CA GLN A 89 -9.28 25.07 -2.37
C GLN A 89 -8.74 23.94 -1.48
N ARG A 90 -9.63 23.05 -1.04
CA ARG A 90 -9.23 21.84 -0.31
C ARG A 90 -8.97 20.71 -1.30
N ILE A 91 -7.82 20.06 -1.16
CA ILE A 91 -7.47 18.85 -1.93
C ILE A 91 -7.15 17.70 -0.99
N LYS A 92 -7.21 16.49 -1.52
CA LYS A 92 -6.78 15.27 -0.83
C LYS A 92 -5.66 14.62 -1.63
N ILE A 93 -4.59 14.25 -0.94
CA ILE A 93 -3.53 13.41 -1.46
C ILE A 93 -3.68 12.05 -0.77
N ASP A 94 -4.02 11.02 -1.55
CA ASP A 94 -4.14 9.66 -1.05
C ASP A 94 -2.77 9.06 -0.69
N PRO A 95 -2.70 8.10 0.24
CA PRO A 95 -1.45 7.48 0.65
C PRO A 95 -0.85 6.55 -0.39
N TYR A 96 0.49 6.55 -0.50
CA TYR A 96 1.29 5.61 -1.28
C TYR A 96 1.05 5.63 -2.81
N VAL A 97 0.59 6.76 -3.35
CA VAL A 97 0.32 6.89 -4.79
C VAL A 97 1.42 7.69 -5.50
N ASN A 98 1.60 7.40 -6.80
CA ASN A 98 2.15 8.39 -7.73
C ASN A 98 0.97 9.21 -8.25
N ALA A 99 1.08 10.54 -8.22
CA ALA A 99 -0.01 11.41 -8.64
C ALA A 99 0.47 12.61 -9.47
N GLU A 100 -0.38 13.01 -10.39
CA GLU A 100 -0.29 14.25 -11.16
C GLU A 100 -1.20 15.29 -10.51
N MET A 101 -0.62 16.36 -9.97
CA MET A 101 -1.39 17.53 -9.54
C MET A 101 -1.47 18.50 -10.72
N VAL A 102 -2.67 18.67 -11.28
CA VAL A 102 -2.87 19.52 -12.47
C VAL A 102 -3.61 20.78 -12.08
N PHE A 103 -3.02 21.93 -12.40
CA PHE A 103 -3.67 23.24 -12.35
C PHE A 103 -4.26 23.57 -13.72
N PHE A 104 -5.59 23.58 -13.86
CA PHE A 104 -6.29 23.71 -15.15
C PHE A 104 -7.50 24.66 -15.06
N GLY A 105 -8.27 24.78 -16.15
CA GLY A 105 -9.41 25.70 -16.24
C GLY A 105 -9.05 26.99 -16.97
N THR A 106 -9.59 28.12 -16.52
CA THR A 106 -9.37 29.45 -17.13
C THR A 106 -8.88 30.46 -16.11
N ASP A 107 -8.44 31.63 -16.56
CA ASP A 107 -8.11 32.76 -15.68
C ASP A 107 -9.27 33.18 -14.78
N ALA A 108 -10.50 33.09 -15.28
CA ALA A 108 -11.72 33.44 -14.55
C ALA A 108 -12.26 32.33 -13.64
N SER A 109 -11.88 31.07 -13.90
CA SER A 109 -12.33 29.91 -13.14
C SER A 109 -11.23 28.83 -13.12
N PRO A 110 -10.11 29.08 -12.42
CA PRO A 110 -9.04 28.10 -12.30
C PRO A 110 -9.44 26.97 -11.35
N GLU A 111 -8.91 25.79 -11.60
CA GLU A 111 -9.14 24.55 -10.86
C GLU A 111 -7.81 23.85 -10.60
N LEU A 112 -7.75 23.07 -9.53
CA LEU A 112 -6.61 22.22 -9.21
C LEU A 112 -7.17 20.84 -8.86
N ASP A 113 -6.57 19.76 -9.35
CA ASP A 113 -6.98 18.42 -8.91
C ASP A 113 -5.79 17.46 -8.91
N VAL A 114 -5.94 16.36 -8.18
CA VAL A 114 -4.90 15.34 -8.01
C VAL A 114 -5.37 14.04 -8.67
N PHE A 115 -4.67 13.66 -9.72
CA PHE A 115 -4.98 12.52 -10.58
C PHE A 115 -4.00 11.38 -10.28
N PRO A 116 -4.45 10.20 -9.81
CA PRO A 116 -3.55 9.07 -9.59
C PRO A 116 -2.99 8.56 -10.93
N ILE A 117 -1.70 8.26 -10.92
CA ILE A 117 -1.00 7.64 -12.05
C ILE A 117 -1.08 6.13 -11.88
N ASP A 118 -1.64 5.45 -12.88
CA ASP A 118 -1.70 3.99 -12.91
C ASP A 118 -0.33 3.42 -13.30
N SER A 119 0.41 2.96 -12.29
CA SER A 119 1.73 2.34 -12.42
C SER A 119 1.68 0.83 -12.60
N SER A 120 0.51 0.24 -12.86
CA SER A 120 0.42 -1.20 -13.16
C SER A 120 1.14 -1.53 -14.46
N ALA A 121 1.63 -2.77 -14.56
CA ALA A 121 2.35 -3.22 -15.75
C ALA A 121 1.46 -3.17 -17.02
N VAL A 122 2.04 -2.78 -18.15
CA VAL A 122 1.44 -2.88 -19.50
C VAL A 122 2.00 -4.11 -20.21
N THR A 123 1.41 -4.62 -21.28
CA THR A 123 2.07 -5.70 -22.05
C THR A 123 3.16 -5.12 -22.95
N ASP A 124 4.05 -5.96 -23.50
CA ASP A 124 5.06 -5.55 -24.49
C ASP A 124 4.44 -5.10 -25.82
N GLU A 125 3.15 -5.36 -26.04
CA GLU A 125 2.44 -5.07 -27.29
C GLU A 125 1.66 -3.75 -27.29
N VAL A 126 1.46 -3.11 -26.13
CA VAL A 126 0.66 -1.87 -26.00
C VAL A 126 1.36 -0.81 -25.13
N SER A 127 1.03 0.46 -25.38
CA SER A 127 1.32 1.58 -24.51
C SER A 127 0.02 2.02 -23.82
N ARG A 128 0.14 2.58 -22.62
CA ARG A 128 -0.99 3.14 -21.87
C ARG A 128 -1.07 4.64 -22.13
N LEU A 129 -2.24 5.12 -22.51
CA LEU A 129 -2.53 6.54 -22.61
C LEU A 129 -3.63 6.91 -21.61
N THR A 130 -3.24 7.63 -20.57
CA THR A 130 -4.15 8.34 -19.68
C THR A 130 -4.39 9.73 -20.23
N VAL A 131 -5.67 10.12 -20.34
CA VAL A 131 -6.06 11.43 -20.83
C VAL A 131 -6.75 12.19 -19.72
N ILE A 132 -6.20 13.34 -19.36
CA ILE A 132 -6.82 14.29 -18.43
C ILE A 132 -7.49 15.39 -19.25
N HIS A 133 -8.79 15.57 -19.04
CA HIS A 133 -9.55 16.60 -19.76
C HIS A 133 -9.53 17.93 -19.01
N ALA A 134 -8.63 18.83 -19.42
CA ALA A 134 -8.43 20.18 -18.88
C ALA A 134 -9.07 21.31 -19.72
N ALA A 135 -9.57 21.01 -20.93
CA ALA A 135 -10.16 21.99 -21.84
C ALA A 135 -11.51 22.56 -21.33
N SER A 136 -11.49 23.76 -20.76
CA SER A 136 -12.68 24.38 -20.19
C SER A 136 -13.73 24.72 -21.25
N GLY A 137 -15.02 24.55 -20.91
CA GLY A 137 -16.15 24.83 -21.81
C GLY A 137 -16.35 23.81 -22.94
N VAL A 138 -15.48 22.79 -23.03
CA VAL A 138 -15.60 21.69 -23.99
C VAL A 138 -16.45 20.57 -23.38
N GLY A 139 -17.29 19.97 -24.22
CA GLY A 139 -18.08 18.80 -23.83
C GLY A 139 -17.20 17.57 -23.61
N ARG A 140 -17.82 16.39 -23.47
CA ARG A 140 -17.06 15.14 -23.35
C ARG A 140 -16.07 14.99 -24.52
N LEU A 141 -14.83 14.61 -24.22
CA LEU A 141 -13.82 14.31 -25.22
C LEU A 141 -13.92 12.85 -25.65
N ALA A 142 -13.75 12.65 -26.95
CA ALA A 142 -13.45 11.37 -27.56
C ALA A 142 -12.07 11.44 -28.23
N LEU A 143 -11.44 10.28 -28.38
CA LEU A 143 -10.19 10.12 -29.10
C LEU A 143 -10.49 9.41 -30.43
N ILE A 144 -10.14 10.05 -31.54
CA ILE A 144 -10.31 9.48 -32.87
C ILE A 144 -9.00 9.55 -33.67
N SER A 145 -8.85 8.67 -34.66
CA SER A 145 -7.81 8.82 -35.68
C SER A 145 -8.15 9.95 -36.67
N PRO A 146 -7.18 10.43 -37.48
CA PRO A 146 -7.43 11.33 -38.60
C PRO A 146 -8.51 10.84 -39.57
N GLU A 147 -8.66 9.52 -39.72
CA GLU A 147 -9.67 8.86 -40.54
C GLU A 147 -11.05 8.75 -39.86
N GLY A 148 -11.15 9.14 -38.59
CA GLY A 148 -12.40 9.12 -37.81
C GLY A 148 -12.71 7.78 -37.12
N ILE A 149 -11.72 6.88 -36.99
CA ILE A 149 -11.86 5.67 -36.18
C ILE A 149 -11.87 6.05 -34.71
N ASP A 150 -12.88 5.63 -33.97
CA ASP A 150 -13.01 5.84 -32.53
C ASP A 150 -12.16 4.84 -31.73
N TYR A 151 -11.33 5.36 -30.82
CA TYR A 151 -10.52 4.57 -29.89
C TYR A 151 -11.27 4.21 -28.59
N GLY A 152 -12.51 4.64 -28.42
CA GLY A 152 -13.37 4.29 -27.28
C GLY A 152 -13.12 5.14 -26.03
N LEU A 153 -12.24 6.13 -26.09
CA LEU A 153 -12.00 7.09 -25.00
C LEU A 153 -13.23 8.00 -24.82
N SER A 154 -13.61 8.26 -23.58
CA SER A 154 -14.81 9.02 -23.25
C SER A 154 -14.66 9.77 -21.93
N VAL A 155 -13.94 10.90 -21.94
CA VAL A 155 -13.58 11.63 -20.72
C VAL A 155 -14.38 12.91 -20.55
N ARG A 156 -14.85 13.19 -19.33
CA ARG A 156 -15.54 14.46 -18.98
C ARG A 156 -14.52 15.48 -18.49
N TYR A 157 -14.81 16.77 -18.64
CA TYR A 157 -14.00 17.85 -18.06
C TYR A 157 -13.72 17.60 -16.56
N GLY A 158 -12.47 17.82 -16.15
CA GLY A 158 -11.99 17.60 -14.78
C GLY A 158 -11.91 16.13 -14.39
N ARG A 159 -11.81 15.21 -15.36
CA ARG A 159 -11.62 13.76 -15.13
C ARG A 159 -10.47 13.22 -15.96
N GLN A 160 -9.98 12.06 -15.57
CA GLN A 160 -9.07 11.23 -16.36
C GLN A 160 -9.79 9.99 -16.88
N GLU A 161 -9.32 9.45 -17.99
CA GLU A 161 -9.68 8.12 -18.50
C GLU A 161 -8.41 7.48 -19.10
N THR A 162 -8.27 6.17 -18.95
CA THR A 162 -7.10 5.42 -19.44
C THR A 162 -7.53 4.46 -20.53
N ILE A 163 -6.76 4.43 -21.62
CA ILE A 163 -6.90 3.44 -22.70
C ILE A 163 -5.55 2.78 -22.98
N GLU A 164 -5.61 1.58 -23.55
CA GLU A 164 -4.44 0.92 -24.14
C GLU A 164 -4.44 1.17 -25.65
N ILE A 165 -3.27 1.48 -26.19
CA ILE A 165 -3.06 1.84 -27.57
C ILE A 165 -1.86 1.05 -28.09
N VAL A 166 -1.95 0.51 -29.31
CA VAL A 166 -0.81 -0.13 -29.96
C VAL A 166 0.18 0.98 -30.38
N PRO A 167 1.43 0.95 -29.90
CA PRO A 167 2.44 1.95 -30.23
C PRO A 167 2.92 1.77 -31.68
N GLU A 168 2.33 2.57 -32.56
CA GLU A 168 2.91 3.03 -33.82
C GLU A 168 2.88 4.58 -33.76
N ALA A 169 3.49 5.29 -34.72
CA ALA A 169 3.38 6.75 -34.79
C ALA A 169 1.90 7.16 -34.76
N ALA A 170 1.45 7.61 -33.59
CA ALA A 170 0.05 7.71 -33.29
C ALA A 170 -0.41 9.12 -33.67
N GLU A 171 -1.09 9.20 -34.80
CA GLU A 171 -1.87 10.38 -35.11
C GLU A 171 -3.25 10.18 -34.50
N PHE A 172 -3.55 10.94 -33.45
CA PHE A 172 -4.87 10.97 -32.84
C PHE A 172 -5.34 12.40 -32.62
N ARG A 173 -6.66 12.57 -32.51
CA ARG A 173 -7.31 13.86 -32.33
C ARG A 173 -8.31 13.76 -31.19
N PHE A 174 -8.30 14.74 -30.33
CA PHE A 174 -9.33 14.94 -29.34
C PHE A 174 -10.47 15.74 -29.95
N VAL A 175 -11.67 15.19 -29.89
CA VAL A 175 -12.87 15.79 -30.47
C VAL A 175 -14.01 15.86 -29.47
N THR A 176 -14.94 16.77 -29.69
CA THR A 176 -16.20 16.89 -28.95
C THR A 176 -17.40 16.92 -29.91
N GLY A 177 -18.63 17.05 -29.39
CA GLY A 177 -19.85 17.11 -30.21
C GLY A 177 -20.43 15.74 -30.63
N GLY A 178 -19.73 14.65 -30.32
CA GLY A 178 -20.10 13.28 -30.68
C GLY A 178 -19.43 12.79 -31.96
N LEU A 179 -19.58 11.50 -32.29
CA LEU A 179 -18.86 10.87 -33.40
C LEU A 179 -19.51 11.08 -34.77
N GLU A 180 -20.77 11.53 -34.82
CA GLU A 180 -21.48 11.79 -36.08
C GLU A 180 -21.06 13.12 -36.74
N ASP A 181 -20.68 14.12 -35.93
CA ASP A 181 -20.19 15.43 -36.36
C ASP A 181 -19.12 15.93 -35.37
N PRO A 182 -17.92 15.33 -35.40
CA PRO A 182 -16.88 15.62 -34.42
C PRO A 182 -16.26 17.00 -34.64
N GLU A 183 -16.24 17.82 -33.60
CA GLU A 183 -15.53 19.10 -33.58
C GLU A 183 -14.13 18.91 -32.98
N LEU A 184 -13.09 19.33 -33.71
CA LEU A 184 -11.72 19.25 -33.23
C LEU A 184 -11.49 20.15 -32.02
N VAL A 185 -10.96 19.57 -30.95
CA VAL A 185 -10.55 20.29 -29.74
C VAL A 185 -9.05 20.47 -29.73
N GLU A 186 -8.30 19.39 -29.88
CA GLU A 186 -6.84 19.39 -29.81
C GLU A 186 -6.28 18.22 -30.63
N ALA A 187 -5.12 18.42 -31.22
CA ALA A 187 -4.36 17.36 -31.87
C ALA A 187 -2.86 17.65 -31.70
N PRO A 188 -2.02 16.62 -31.56
CA PRO A 188 -0.57 16.79 -31.65
C PRO A 188 -0.17 17.46 -32.97
N LEU A 189 0.80 18.37 -32.93
CA LEU A 189 1.34 19.04 -34.13
C LEU A 189 2.10 18.07 -35.03
N ASP A 190 2.80 17.12 -34.41
CA ASP A 190 3.52 16.02 -35.04
C ASP A 190 3.00 14.69 -34.49
N ALA A 191 3.16 13.61 -35.25
CA ALA A 191 2.83 12.28 -34.76
C ALA A 191 3.63 11.97 -33.48
N ILE A 192 2.95 11.44 -32.46
CA ILE A 192 3.60 11.06 -31.21
C ILE A 192 4.15 9.65 -31.37
N ASP A 193 5.45 9.50 -31.14
CA ASP A 193 6.10 8.21 -31.05
C ASP A 193 5.90 7.67 -29.63
N LEU A 194 4.79 6.97 -29.42
CA LEU A 194 4.54 6.33 -28.13
C LEU A 194 5.46 5.10 -28.05
N GLU A 195 6.43 5.15 -27.17
CA GLU A 195 7.27 3.98 -26.91
C GLU A 195 6.44 2.88 -26.25
N MET A 196 6.66 1.64 -26.68
CA MET A 196 6.23 0.46 -25.92
C MET A 196 6.81 0.57 -24.50
N HIS A 197 6.17 -0.02 -23.49
CA HIS A 197 6.69 -0.05 -22.11
C HIS A 197 6.55 1.28 -21.32
N LEU A 198 6.04 2.35 -21.93
CA LEU A 198 5.75 3.62 -21.23
C LEU A 198 4.24 3.87 -21.11
N ALA A 199 3.85 4.47 -19.98
CA ALA A 199 2.53 5.06 -19.80
C ALA A 199 2.64 6.57 -20.00
N TYR A 200 1.72 7.12 -20.76
CA TYR A 200 1.67 8.54 -21.07
C TYR A 200 0.44 9.17 -20.43
N THR A 201 0.62 10.35 -19.89
CA THR A 201 -0.46 11.25 -19.50
C THR A 201 -0.52 12.39 -20.50
N TYR A 202 -1.63 12.49 -21.22
CA TYR A 202 -1.93 13.62 -22.11
C TYR A 202 -2.92 14.54 -21.42
N ILE A 203 -2.55 15.81 -21.21
CA ILE A 203 -3.43 16.81 -20.62
C ILE A 203 -4.00 17.69 -21.74
N VAL A 204 -5.28 17.48 -22.07
CA VAL A 204 -5.96 18.18 -23.17
C VAL A 204 -6.42 19.55 -22.69
N THR A 205 -5.83 20.63 -23.21
CA THR A 205 -6.10 22.01 -22.77
C THR A 205 -7.07 22.76 -23.69
N GLY A 206 -7.32 22.22 -24.89
CA GLY A 206 -8.13 22.86 -25.93
C GLY A 206 -7.32 23.78 -26.85
N ARG A 207 -5.98 23.67 -26.83
CA ARG A 207 -5.11 24.46 -27.72
C ARG A 207 -4.58 23.58 -28.85
N SER A 208 -5.17 23.74 -30.02
CA SER A 208 -4.86 22.95 -31.22
C SER A 208 -3.65 23.42 -32.03
N GLU A 209 -2.99 24.52 -31.63
CA GLU A 209 -1.82 25.08 -32.33
C GLU A 209 -0.52 25.05 -31.50
N GLU A 210 -0.52 24.42 -30.33
CA GLU A 210 0.62 24.34 -29.41
C GLU A 210 1.06 22.88 -29.22
N ASN A 211 2.29 22.69 -28.71
CA ASN A 211 2.75 21.35 -28.35
C ASN A 211 1.88 20.83 -27.20
N PRO A 212 1.48 19.55 -27.26
CA PRO A 212 0.68 18.97 -26.19
C PRO A 212 1.47 18.88 -24.90
N ILE A 213 0.76 18.96 -23.77
CA ILE A 213 1.31 18.55 -22.47
C ILE A 213 1.23 17.02 -22.42
N LEU A 214 2.31 16.38 -22.85
CA LEU A 214 2.50 14.94 -22.84
C LEU A 214 3.59 14.59 -21.84
N LEU A 215 3.24 13.80 -20.85
CA LEU A 215 4.14 13.39 -19.78
C LEU A 215 4.25 11.87 -19.80
N ASP A 216 5.45 11.36 -19.91
CA ASP A 216 5.74 9.94 -19.78
C ASP A 216 5.88 9.55 -18.31
N PHE A 217 5.65 8.27 -18.06
CA PHE A 217 5.87 7.59 -16.81
C PHE A 217 6.25 6.15 -17.13
N GLU A 218 7.45 5.76 -16.71
CA GLU A 218 7.91 4.38 -16.89
C GLU A 218 6.99 3.42 -16.14
N VAL A 219 6.43 2.45 -16.87
CA VAL A 219 5.60 1.38 -16.32
C VAL A 219 6.23 0.04 -16.64
N ARG A 220 6.00 -0.94 -15.78
CA ARG A 220 6.52 -2.30 -15.98
C ARG A 220 5.91 -2.91 -17.26
N THR A 221 6.60 -3.86 -17.89
CA THR A 221 5.99 -4.71 -18.91
C THR A 221 5.68 -6.12 -18.47
N SER A 222 4.56 -6.66 -18.95
CA SER A 222 4.15 -8.02 -18.69
C SER A 222 4.95 -8.94 -19.60
N GLY A 223 5.98 -9.58 -19.06
CA GLY A 223 6.78 -10.57 -19.79
C GLY A 223 8.27 -10.28 -19.82
N GLU A 224 8.70 -9.05 -19.52
CA GLU A 224 10.10 -8.80 -19.22
C GLU A 224 10.40 -9.28 -17.80
N THR A 225 11.10 -10.40 -17.69
CA THR A 225 11.94 -10.65 -16.51
C THR A 225 13.01 -9.56 -16.51
N PRO A 226 13.09 -8.70 -15.48
CA PRO A 226 13.93 -7.50 -15.55
C PRO A 226 15.41 -7.88 -15.58
N GLU A 227 16.05 -7.75 -16.75
CA GLU A 227 17.50 -7.60 -16.85
C GLU A 227 17.79 -6.09 -16.94
N ASP A 228 18.46 -5.57 -15.91
CA ASP A 228 19.13 -4.27 -15.85
C ASP A 228 18.27 -2.99 -15.86
N GLU A 229 17.67 -2.62 -14.72
CA GLU A 229 18.07 -1.41 -13.98
C GLU A 229 17.44 -1.30 -12.57
N VAL A 230 18.28 -0.93 -11.62
CA VAL A 230 18.01 -0.83 -10.19
C VAL A 230 17.37 0.53 -9.90
N ASN A 231 16.07 0.58 -9.58
CA ASN A 231 15.42 1.39 -8.51
C ASN A 231 13.91 1.62 -8.69
N ALA A 232 13.12 0.56 -8.57
CA ALA A 232 11.93 0.56 -7.73
C ALA A 232 11.89 -0.85 -7.17
N PHE A 233 12.54 -1.04 -6.01
CA PHE A 233 12.59 -2.34 -5.35
C PHE A 233 11.17 -2.95 -5.36
N ASN A 234 11.02 -4.16 -5.90
CA ASN A 234 9.78 -4.93 -5.83
C ASN A 234 9.62 -5.32 -4.35
N LEU A 235 9.18 -4.38 -3.52
CA LEU A 235 9.25 -4.49 -2.06
C LEU A 235 8.02 -5.21 -1.53
N MET A 236 8.29 -6.26 -0.77
CA MET A 236 7.35 -6.97 0.07
C MET A 236 7.43 -6.43 1.50
N PRO A 237 6.33 -5.96 2.10
CA PRO A 237 6.28 -5.71 3.53
C PRO A 237 6.46 -7.04 4.27
N VAL A 238 7.50 -7.13 5.09
CA VAL A 238 7.78 -8.30 5.93
C VAL A 238 7.78 -7.90 7.39
N GLN A 239 7.06 -8.64 8.22
CA GLN A 239 7.07 -8.46 9.67
C GLN A 239 7.26 -9.80 10.38
N VAL A 240 7.54 -9.72 11.67
CA VAL A 240 7.83 -10.85 12.56
C VAL A 240 6.95 -10.74 13.79
N ILE A 241 6.32 -11.84 14.19
CA ILE A 241 5.66 -12.04 15.48
C ILE A 241 6.51 -13.04 16.28
N ASN A 242 6.93 -12.63 17.47
CA ASN A 242 7.72 -13.49 18.34
C ASN A 242 6.86 -14.12 19.45
N ALA A 243 6.68 -15.43 19.38
CA ALA A 243 6.18 -16.31 20.42
C ALA A 243 7.27 -17.27 20.94
N TRP A 244 8.54 -17.06 20.60
CA TRP A 244 9.68 -17.68 21.28
C TRP A 244 9.96 -16.94 22.60
N PRO A 245 10.23 -17.65 23.72
CA PRO A 245 10.34 -17.03 25.05
C PRO A 245 11.39 -15.93 25.17
N ASP A 246 12.49 -16.03 24.42
CA ASP A 246 13.57 -15.05 24.46
C ASP A 246 13.42 -13.97 23.38
N PRO A 247 13.97 -12.77 23.58
CA PRO A 247 14.00 -11.76 22.53
C PRO A 247 14.87 -12.19 21.34
N VAL A 248 14.34 -12.04 20.13
CA VAL A 248 15.01 -12.52 18.90
C VAL A 248 15.35 -11.41 17.93
N ARG A 249 16.39 -11.63 17.13
CA ARG A 249 16.65 -10.90 15.89
C ARG A 249 16.34 -11.79 14.71
N LEU A 250 15.72 -11.23 13.68
CA LEU A 250 15.48 -11.93 12.43
C LEU A 250 16.09 -11.11 11.30
N GLU A 251 16.91 -11.77 10.49
CA GLU A 251 17.58 -11.20 9.32
C GLU A 251 17.21 -12.03 8.08
N LEU A 252 16.89 -11.34 6.98
CA LEU A 252 16.71 -11.92 5.65
C LEU A 252 17.91 -11.49 4.80
N GLY A 253 18.83 -12.41 4.52
CA GLY A 253 20.14 -12.05 3.96
C GLY A 253 20.89 -11.08 4.88
N ASP A 254 21.25 -9.91 4.35
CA ASP A 254 21.90 -8.83 5.10
C ASP A 254 20.88 -7.84 5.74
N GLN A 255 19.60 -8.00 5.44
CA GLN A 255 18.56 -7.09 5.89
C GLN A 255 17.98 -7.54 7.23
N ARG A 256 18.05 -6.66 8.24
CA ARG A 256 17.43 -6.93 9.54
C ARG A 256 15.95 -6.57 9.50
N VAL A 257 15.10 -7.56 9.73
CA VAL A 257 13.64 -7.42 9.80
C VAL A 257 13.17 -7.21 11.25
N ALA A 258 13.81 -7.87 12.22
CA ALA A 258 13.52 -7.69 13.65
C ALA A 258 14.80 -7.50 14.48
N ALA A 259 14.74 -6.60 15.48
CA ALA A 259 15.88 -6.22 16.30
C ALA A 259 15.59 -6.39 17.81
N GLY A 260 15.76 -7.61 18.34
CA GLY A 260 15.52 -7.89 19.76
C GLY A 260 14.04 -7.88 20.10
N LEU A 261 13.22 -8.43 19.21
CA LEU A 261 11.77 -8.49 19.33
C LEU A 261 11.40 -9.36 20.53
N ALA A 262 10.77 -8.76 21.54
CA ALA A 262 10.38 -9.43 22.77
C ALA A 262 9.28 -10.49 22.55
N TYR A 263 9.13 -11.41 23.49
CA TYR A 263 8.03 -12.38 23.49
C TYR A 263 6.66 -11.67 23.52
N GLY A 264 5.73 -12.16 22.69
CA GLY A 264 4.40 -11.59 22.50
C GLY A 264 4.37 -10.28 21.70
N ALA A 265 5.48 -9.88 21.08
CA ALA A 265 5.56 -8.65 20.30
C ALA A 265 5.53 -8.92 18.79
N ILE A 266 5.04 -7.92 18.05
CA ILE A 266 5.12 -7.83 16.60
C ILE A 266 6.10 -6.70 16.22
N SER A 267 6.91 -6.93 15.20
CA SER A 267 7.81 -5.91 14.64
C SER A 267 7.06 -4.98 13.68
N GLN A 268 7.64 -3.81 13.42
CA GLN A 268 7.16 -2.98 12.33
C GLN A 268 7.46 -3.66 10.99
N PRO A 269 6.58 -3.58 9.98
CA PRO A 269 6.87 -4.07 8.65
C PRO A 269 8.13 -3.40 8.09
N VAL A 270 9.04 -4.23 7.61
CA VAL A 270 10.24 -3.82 6.89
C VAL A 270 10.03 -4.16 5.43
N GLN A 271 10.29 -3.20 4.55
CA GLN A 271 10.19 -3.40 3.11
C GLN A 271 11.41 -4.21 2.63
N VAL A 272 11.19 -5.43 2.16
CA VAL A 272 12.24 -6.36 1.70
C VAL A 272 12.05 -6.59 0.21
N VAL A 273 13.12 -6.63 -0.58
CA VAL A 273 12.99 -6.94 -2.02
C VAL A 273 12.39 -8.34 -2.17
N ILE A 274 11.51 -8.56 -3.14
CA ILE A 274 11.00 -9.88 -3.47
C ILE A 274 12.14 -10.68 -4.08
N ASP A 275 12.64 -11.66 -3.33
CA ASP A 275 13.70 -12.57 -3.72
C ASP A 275 13.68 -13.80 -2.82
N TYR A 276 14.62 -14.71 -3.06
CA TYR A 276 14.97 -15.80 -2.19
C TYR A 276 16.00 -15.34 -1.15
N TYR A 277 15.69 -15.51 0.14
CA TYR A 277 16.56 -15.12 1.24
C TYR A 277 16.89 -16.28 2.16
N PRO A 278 18.14 -16.37 2.65
CA PRO A 278 18.41 -17.08 3.88
C PRO A 278 17.77 -16.32 5.04
N VAL A 279 16.97 -17.02 5.84
CA VAL A 279 16.37 -16.52 7.08
C VAL A 279 17.30 -16.87 8.23
N ARG A 280 17.75 -15.88 8.98
CA ARG A 280 18.63 -16.09 10.14
C ARG A 280 17.95 -15.54 11.38
N LEU A 281 17.66 -16.44 12.31
CA LEU A 281 17.19 -16.09 13.64
C LEU A 281 18.37 -16.11 14.59
N LEU A 282 18.58 -15.00 15.28
CA LEU A 282 19.69 -14.81 16.20
C LEU A 282 19.17 -14.37 17.56
N ASP A 283 19.96 -14.62 18.60
CA ASP A 283 19.74 -13.99 19.89
C ASP A 283 20.16 -12.50 19.87
N THR A 284 19.95 -11.83 21.01
CA THR A 284 20.32 -10.42 21.18
C THR A 284 21.84 -10.18 21.13
N GLU A 285 22.66 -11.20 21.38
CA GLU A 285 24.12 -11.14 21.33
C GLU A 285 24.66 -11.38 19.91
N GLY A 286 23.85 -12.01 19.04
CA GLY A 286 24.17 -12.30 17.63
C GLY A 286 24.59 -13.74 17.38
N ASN A 287 24.36 -14.64 18.33
CA ASN A 287 24.54 -16.06 18.11
C ASN A 287 23.38 -16.58 17.27
N LEU A 288 23.68 -17.40 16.27
CA LEU A 288 22.69 -18.02 15.40
C LEU A 288 21.89 -19.05 16.21
N LEU A 289 20.57 -18.88 16.23
CA LEU A 289 19.62 -19.80 16.84
C LEU A 289 19.06 -20.77 15.80
N LEU A 290 18.69 -20.27 14.62
CA LEU A 290 18.18 -21.05 13.51
C LEU A 290 18.52 -20.36 12.18
N GLU A 291 18.74 -21.17 11.14
CA GLU A 291 18.90 -20.74 9.76
C GLU A 291 17.95 -21.55 8.88
N ASP A 292 17.24 -20.86 8.01
CA ASP A 292 16.27 -21.42 7.06
C ASP A 292 16.31 -20.62 5.76
N GLU A 293 15.39 -20.88 4.85
CA GLU A 293 15.24 -20.18 3.57
C GLU A 293 13.79 -19.80 3.30
N VAL A 294 13.59 -18.66 2.64
CA VAL A 294 12.26 -18.21 2.22
C VAL A 294 12.33 -17.64 0.82
N PHE A 295 11.31 -17.94 0.02
CA PHE A 295 11.07 -17.25 -1.24
C PHE A 295 9.87 -16.33 -1.09
N LEU A 296 10.13 -15.02 -1.08
CA LEU A 296 9.07 -14.02 -1.10
C LEU A 296 8.46 -14.00 -2.50
N ARG A 297 7.13 -14.03 -2.59
CA ARG A 297 6.40 -14.08 -3.86
C ARG A 297 5.64 -12.78 -4.09
N GLU A 298 5.49 -12.40 -5.35
CA GLU A 298 4.80 -11.19 -5.78
C GLU A 298 3.28 -11.23 -5.64
N ASP A 299 2.69 -12.41 -5.38
CA ASP A 299 1.24 -12.61 -5.26
C ASP A 299 0.69 -12.36 -3.85
N ALA A 300 1.54 -11.93 -2.90
CA ALA A 300 1.16 -11.61 -1.53
C ALA A 300 1.14 -10.10 -1.28
N ASP A 301 0.26 -9.62 -0.40
CA ASP A 301 0.28 -8.21 0.03
C ASP A 301 1.38 -7.96 1.08
N SER A 302 1.65 -8.96 1.92
CA SER A 302 2.73 -8.93 2.91
C SER A 302 3.13 -10.34 3.36
N TYR A 303 4.23 -10.46 4.09
CA TYR A 303 4.62 -11.68 4.78
C TYR A 303 4.73 -11.46 6.29
N THR A 304 4.19 -12.40 7.07
CA THR A 304 4.38 -12.47 8.51
C THR A 304 5.18 -13.72 8.88
N PHE A 305 6.30 -13.52 9.58
CA PHE A 305 7.12 -14.58 10.14
C PHE A 305 6.69 -14.84 11.58
N PHE A 306 6.21 -16.04 11.84
CA PHE A 306 5.90 -16.51 13.19
C PHE A 306 7.13 -17.24 13.73
N VAL A 307 7.64 -16.78 14.87
CA VAL A 307 8.72 -17.44 15.59
C VAL A 307 8.14 -18.07 16.85
N PHE A 308 8.22 -19.38 17.02
CA PHE A 308 7.74 -20.09 18.21
C PHE A 308 8.64 -21.26 18.58
N SER A 309 8.27 -22.07 19.56
CA SER A 309 9.10 -23.17 20.07
C SER A 309 8.47 -24.52 19.77
N ASP A 310 9.29 -25.51 19.39
CA ASP A 310 8.91 -26.93 19.38
C ASP A 310 9.06 -27.62 20.75
N GLY A 311 9.30 -26.84 21.81
CA GLY A 311 9.62 -27.30 23.16
C GLY A 311 11.12 -27.34 23.46
N SER A 312 11.98 -27.16 22.45
CA SER A 312 13.44 -27.20 22.65
C SER A 312 14.22 -26.23 21.75
N GLN A 313 13.73 -25.99 20.54
CA GLN A 313 14.35 -25.16 19.52
C GLN A 313 13.34 -24.16 18.96
N PRO A 314 13.81 -23.00 18.48
CA PRO A 314 12.93 -22.09 17.76
C PRO A 314 12.52 -22.72 16.43
N VAL A 315 11.31 -22.40 16.01
CA VAL A 315 10.71 -22.73 14.72
C VAL A 315 10.26 -21.43 14.08
N ILE A 316 10.42 -21.32 12.77
CA ILE A 316 10.00 -20.15 11.99
C ILE A 316 9.04 -20.60 10.91
N HIS A 317 7.91 -19.92 10.78
CA HIS A 317 6.99 -20.09 9.66
C HIS A 317 6.71 -18.74 9.01
N ALA A 318 6.97 -18.63 7.71
CA ALA A 318 6.62 -17.47 6.92
C ALA A 318 5.27 -17.70 6.24
N VAL A 319 4.33 -16.75 6.41
CA VAL A 319 2.98 -16.85 5.86
C VAL A 319 2.68 -15.62 5.03
N GLN A 320 2.03 -15.83 3.88
CA GLN A 320 1.49 -14.76 3.06
C GLN A 320 0.24 -14.19 3.72
N ASP A 321 0.20 -12.87 3.81
CA ASP A 321 -0.88 -12.12 4.41
C ASP A 321 -1.61 -11.33 3.33
N ASP A 322 -2.93 -11.44 3.35
CA ASP A 322 -3.88 -10.61 2.61
C ASP A 322 -4.33 -9.50 3.58
N LEU A 323 -4.05 -8.24 3.21
CA LEU A 323 -4.31 -7.08 4.06
C LEU A 323 -5.62 -6.35 3.72
N ASP A 324 -6.52 -7.02 2.98
CA ASP A 324 -7.85 -6.48 2.72
C ASP A 324 -8.57 -6.11 4.02
N ILE A 325 -9.17 -4.92 4.00
CA ILE A 325 -9.83 -4.33 5.16
C ILE A 325 -11.16 -5.06 5.41
N PRO A 326 -11.33 -5.73 6.57
CA PRO A 326 -12.62 -6.35 6.88
C PRO A 326 -13.70 -5.27 7.07
N GLY A 327 -14.95 -5.64 6.84
CA GLY A 327 -16.09 -4.73 6.95
C GLY A 327 -16.20 -4.07 8.33
N PRO A 328 -16.92 -2.93 8.46
CA PRO A 328 -16.98 -2.16 9.72
C PRO A 328 -17.63 -2.90 10.90
N THR A 329 -18.25 -4.05 10.66
CA THR A 329 -18.87 -4.91 11.68
C THR A 329 -18.27 -6.31 11.72
N THR A 330 -17.30 -6.60 10.85
CA THR A 330 -16.59 -7.88 10.80
C THR A 330 -15.13 -7.67 11.17
N VAL A 331 -14.51 -8.72 11.67
CA VAL A 331 -13.08 -8.79 11.96
C VAL A 331 -12.49 -9.91 11.14
N ARG A 332 -11.20 -9.82 10.84
CA ARG A 332 -10.46 -10.94 10.23
C ARG A 332 -9.65 -11.60 11.33
N VAL A 333 -9.67 -12.92 11.41
CA VAL A 333 -8.95 -13.67 12.44
C VAL A 333 -8.07 -14.74 11.82
N ARG A 334 -6.97 -15.06 12.50
CA ARG A 334 -6.12 -16.21 12.22
C ARG A 334 -5.73 -16.89 13.52
N PHE A 335 -5.68 -18.22 13.51
CA PHE A 335 -5.18 -19.02 14.63
C PHE A 335 -3.84 -19.67 14.29
N VAL A 336 -2.94 -19.68 15.26
CA VAL A 336 -1.61 -20.31 15.17
C VAL A 336 -1.46 -21.27 16.35
N HIS A 337 -1.13 -22.52 16.06
CA HIS A 337 -0.87 -23.51 17.09
C HIS A 337 0.62 -23.59 17.41
N ALA A 338 1.06 -22.83 18.40
CA ALA A 338 2.44 -22.73 18.85
C ALA A 338 2.74 -23.50 20.16
N HIS A 339 1.81 -24.33 20.64
CA HIS A 339 1.98 -25.13 21.86
C HIS A 339 2.50 -26.54 21.55
N PRO A 340 3.77 -26.89 21.82
CA PRO A 340 4.36 -28.16 21.37
C PRO A 340 3.77 -29.40 22.04
N ASP A 341 3.32 -29.27 23.29
CA ASP A 341 2.80 -30.42 24.06
C ASP A 341 1.29 -30.65 23.93
N LEU A 342 0.57 -29.79 23.19
CA LEU A 342 -0.86 -30.02 22.94
C LEU A 342 -1.06 -31.03 21.80
N PRO A 343 -2.09 -31.89 21.90
CA PRO A 343 -2.52 -32.70 20.76
C PRO A 343 -3.07 -31.80 19.65
N GLN A 344 -3.48 -32.39 18.52
CA GLN A 344 -4.29 -31.65 17.56
C GLN A 344 -5.51 -31.05 18.27
N VAL A 345 -5.75 -29.76 18.06
CA VAL A 345 -6.82 -29.01 18.70
C VAL A 345 -7.88 -28.57 17.70
N VAL A 346 -9.07 -28.35 18.22
CA VAL A 346 -10.14 -27.62 17.54
C VAL A 346 -10.35 -26.31 18.28
N VAL A 347 -10.32 -25.19 17.56
CA VAL A 347 -10.69 -23.88 18.10
C VAL A 347 -12.14 -23.57 17.75
N THR A 348 -12.94 -23.27 18.77
CA THR A 348 -14.34 -22.84 18.60
C THR A 348 -14.66 -21.61 19.44
N ARG A 349 -15.75 -20.95 19.09
CA ARG A 349 -16.31 -19.76 19.75
C ARG A 349 -17.64 -20.00 20.44
N GLU A 350 -18.21 -21.19 20.28
CA GLU A 350 -19.50 -21.55 20.87
C GLU A 350 -19.26 -22.29 22.19
N LEU A 351 -19.61 -21.63 23.30
CA LEU A 351 -19.44 -22.19 24.64
C LEU A 351 -20.31 -23.44 24.82
N ASP A 352 -19.75 -24.48 25.42
CA ASP A 352 -20.40 -25.78 25.62
C ASP A 352 -20.76 -26.51 24.30
N TYR A 353 -20.23 -26.06 23.16
CA TYR A 353 -20.34 -26.76 21.89
C TYR A 353 -19.33 -27.91 21.82
N VAL A 354 -19.81 -29.09 21.44
CA VAL A 354 -18.96 -30.26 21.20
C VAL A 354 -19.02 -30.54 19.69
N PRO A 355 -17.91 -30.42 18.96
CA PRO A 355 -17.86 -30.70 17.53
C PRO A 355 -18.51 -32.04 17.19
N GLU A 356 -19.39 -32.06 16.18
CA GLU A 356 -20.10 -33.30 15.79
C GLU A 356 -19.25 -34.25 14.92
N GLY A 357 -18.03 -33.84 14.53
CA GLY A 357 -17.09 -34.64 13.75
C GLY A 357 -16.32 -33.83 12.70
N PRO A 358 -15.61 -34.49 11.76
CA PRO A 358 -14.75 -33.84 10.75
C PRO A 358 -15.49 -32.99 9.70
N ASP A 359 -16.82 -33.01 9.66
CA ASP A 359 -17.65 -32.29 8.68
C ASP A 359 -18.26 -30.99 9.27
N ASP A 360 -17.75 -30.53 10.40
CA ASP A 360 -18.18 -29.29 11.03
C ASP A 360 -17.39 -28.09 10.49
N ASP A 361 -18.01 -27.37 9.55
CA ASP A 361 -17.40 -26.23 8.86
C ASP A 361 -17.12 -25.01 9.76
N THR A 362 -17.47 -25.05 11.05
CA THR A 362 -17.27 -23.92 11.98
C THR A 362 -15.99 -24.01 12.81
N ASP A 363 -15.26 -25.11 12.69
CA ASP A 363 -14.10 -25.45 13.50
C ASP A 363 -12.78 -25.18 12.78
N GLN A 364 -11.77 -24.72 13.53
CA GLN A 364 -10.39 -24.67 13.05
C GLN A 364 -9.61 -25.82 13.66
N GLU A 365 -9.41 -26.88 12.87
CA GLU A 365 -8.55 -28.00 13.23
C GLU A 365 -7.07 -27.59 13.02
N LEU A 366 -6.28 -27.65 14.09
CA LEU A 366 -4.87 -27.28 14.06
C LEU A 366 -4.02 -28.33 14.76
N SER A 367 -2.95 -28.77 14.12
CA SER A 367 -1.84 -29.49 14.74
C SER A 367 -0.77 -28.49 15.15
N PHE A 368 0.18 -28.91 15.99
CA PHE A 368 1.35 -28.08 16.29
C PHE A 368 2.06 -27.61 15.00
N GLY A 369 2.33 -26.31 14.93
CA GLY A 369 2.94 -25.66 13.77
C GLY A 369 1.95 -25.21 12.69
N ASP A 370 0.68 -25.65 12.78
CA ASP A 370 -0.33 -25.23 11.82
C ASP A 370 -0.72 -23.76 12.05
N ILE A 371 -0.92 -23.07 10.93
CA ILE A 371 -1.35 -21.69 10.86
C ILE A 371 -2.59 -21.67 9.96
N SER A 372 -3.73 -21.25 10.51
CA SER A 372 -4.97 -21.23 9.75
C SER A 372 -4.89 -20.21 8.60
N PRO A 373 -5.69 -20.38 7.53
CA PRO A 373 -6.05 -19.26 6.68
C PRO A 373 -6.68 -18.14 7.52
N GLN A 374 -6.66 -16.92 7.00
CA GLN A 374 -7.47 -15.85 7.56
C GLN A 374 -8.94 -16.04 7.19
N PHE A 375 -9.84 -15.75 8.10
CA PHE A 375 -11.29 -15.78 7.85
C PHE A 375 -12.02 -14.68 8.63
N GLU A 376 -13.21 -14.32 8.16
CA GLU A 376 -14.00 -13.26 8.79
C GLU A 376 -14.96 -13.78 9.87
N LEU A 377 -15.09 -13.01 10.95
CA LEU A 377 -16.08 -13.22 12.01
C LEU A 377 -16.84 -11.93 12.29
N PRO A 378 -18.07 -11.99 12.84
CA PRO A 378 -18.72 -10.82 13.42
C PRO A 378 -17.88 -10.25 14.56
N GLY A 379 -17.74 -8.93 14.61
CA GLY A 379 -17.15 -8.24 15.75
C GLY A 379 -18.03 -8.31 17.01
N GLY A 380 -17.44 -8.00 18.16
CA GLY A 380 -18.05 -8.02 19.48
C GLY A 380 -17.33 -8.95 20.46
N LEU A 381 -17.93 -9.13 21.63
CA LEU A 381 -17.37 -9.95 22.70
C LEU A 381 -17.50 -11.45 22.35
N LEU A 382 -16.37 -12.09 22.04
CA LEU A 382 -16.28 -13.52 21.74
C LEU A 382 -15.39 -14.22 22.75
N GLN A 383 -15.75 -15.46 23.10
CA GLN A 383 -14.95 -16.32 23.96
C GLN A 383 -14.49 -17.52 23.14
N PHE A 384 -13.23 -17.91 23.29
CA PHE A 384 -12.65 -19.03 22.55
C PHE A 384 -12.35 -20.21 23.47
N GLU A 385 -12.57 -21.41 22.95
CA GLU A 385 -12.25 -22.67 23.60
C GLU A 385 -11.39 -23.53 22.67
N ILE A 386 -10.46 -24.27 23.27
CA ILE A 386 -9.67 -25.28 22.56
C ILE A 386 -10.06 -26.67 23.05
N PHE A 387 -10.35 -27.56 22.11
CA PHE A 387 -10.75 -28.94 22.37
C PHE A 387 -9.69 -29.91 21.86
N ASN A 388 -9.55 -31.04 22.55
CA ASN A 388 -8.77 -32.16 22.02
C ASN A 388 -9.51 -32.75 20.81
N ARG A 389 -8.88 -32.81 19.64
CA ARG A 389 -9.53 -33.29 18.42
C ARG A 389 -9.93 -34.76 18.45
N GLU A 390 -9.23 -35.59 19.22
CA GLU A 390 -9.49 -37.02 19.33
C GLU A 390 -10.57 -37.33 20.37
N THR A 391 -10.51 -36.67 21.54
CA THR A 391 -11.42 -36.97 22.66
C THR A 391 -12.59 -36.02 22.77
N PHE A 392 -12.50 -34.85 22.15
CA PHE A 392 -13.42 -33.71 22.29
C PHE A 392 -13.56 -33.19 23.72
N ASP A 393 -12.58 -33.47 24.59
CA ASP A 393 -12.51 -32.84 25.91
C ASP A 393 -12.01 -31.39 25.77
N THR A 394 -12.65 -30.46 26.47
CA THR A 394 -12.18 -29.07 26.57
C THR A 394 -10.80 -29.06 27.23
N ILE A 395 -9.82 -28.51 26.54
CA ILE A 395 -8.45 -28.33 27.03
C ILE A 395 -8.35 -27.02 27.82
N ALA A 396 -8.86 -25.94 27.25
CA ALA A 396 -8.87 -24.62 27.88
C ALA A 396 -10.01 -23.76 27.34
N THR A 397 -10.51 -22.87 28.21
CA THR A 397 -11.46 -21.80 27.90
C THR A 397 -10.75 -20.48 28.20
N PHE A 398 -10.60 -19.63 27.19
CA PHE A 398 -9.92 -18.34 27.34
C PHE A 398 -10.88 -17.26 27.83
N GLU A 399 -10.34 -16.17 28.37
CA GLU A 399 -11.16 -15.01 28.74
C GLU A 399 -11.82 -14.40 27.49
N PRO A 400 -13.05 -13.86 27.60
CA PRO A 400 -13.70 -13.19 26.48
C PRO A 400 -12.91 -11.99 25.95
N VAL A 401 -12.81 -11.89 24.63
CA VAL A 401 -12.09 -10.85 23.90
C VAL A 401 -13.11 -9.99 23.15
N ASP A 402 -13.01 -8.66 23.29
CA ASP A 402 -13.85 -7.73 22.55
C ASP A 402 -13.22 -7.42 21.19
N LEU A 403 -13.77 -7.99 20.12
CA LEU A 403 -13.23 -7.85 18.77
C LEU A 403 -13.85 -6.64 18.06
N ILE A 404 -13.02 -5.66 17.74
CA ILE A 404 -13.45 -4.41 17.13
C ILE A 404 -13.52 -4.57 15.60
N GLY A 405 -14.69 -4.29 15.01
CA GLY A 405 -14.89 -4.37 13.56
C GLY A 405 -13.88 -3.52 12.77
N GLY A 406 -13.41 -4.05 11.65
CA GLY A 406 -12.35 -3.44 10.83
C GLY A 406 -10.92 -3.79 11.23
N GLU A 407 -10.73 -4.63 12.25
CA GLU A 407 -9.40 -5.08 12.71
C GLU A 407 -9.09 -6.54 12.33
N ILE A 408 -7.81 -6.85 12.28
CA ILE A 408 -7.24 -8.17 12.02
C ILE A 408 -6.62 -8.68 13.33
N TYR A 409 -6.94 -9.91 13.73
CA TYR A 409 -6.46 -10.54 14.96
C TYR A 409 -5.68 -11.82 14.67
N GLU A 410 -4.48 -11.94 15.23
CA GLU A 410 -3.71 -13.18 15.24
C GLU A 410 -3.74 -13.77 16.65
N PHE A 411 -4.26 -14.98 16.76
CA PHE A 411 -4.41 -15.72 18.00
C PHE A 411 -3.38 -16.84 18.05
N LEU A 412 -2.38 -16.71 18.91
CA LEU A 412 -1.32 -17.69 19.06
C LEU A 412 -1.55 -18.52 20.33
N ILE A 413 -1.79 -19.82 20.15
CA ILE A 413 -1.94 -20.79 21.23
C ILE A 413 -0.54 -21.21 21.67
N VAL A 414 -0.10 -20.81 22.85
CA VAL A 414 1.28 -20.95 23.35
C VAL A 414 1.32 -21.62 24.72
N PRO A 415 2.44 -22.21 25.15
CA PRO A 415 2.56 -22.71 26.52
C PRO A 415 2.82 -21.55 27.50
N ALA A 416 2.05 -21.50 28.58
CA ALA A 416 2.33 -20.67 29.74
C ALA A 416 3.59 -21.16 30.47
N GLY A 417 4.08 -20.37 31.45
CA GLY A 417 5.25 -20.75 32.24
C GLY A 417 5.10 -22.04 33.07
N ASP A 418 3.86 -22.51 33.29
CA ASP A 418 3.56 -23.80 33.93
C ASP A 418 3.18 -24.92 32.94
N GLY A 419 3.27 -24.66 31.63
CA GLY A 419 2.95 -25.58 30.55
C GLY A 419 1.46 -25.71 30.24
N THR A 420 0.59 -24.90 30.88
CA THR A 420 -0.82 -24.82 30.50
C THR A 420 -1.00 -23.96 29.23
N PRO A 421 -2.10 -24.11 28.47
CA PRO A 421 -2.33 -23.28 27.30
C PRO A 421 -2.61 -21.83 27.67
N ASP A 422 -1.96 -20.91 26.95
CA ASP A 422 -2.19 -19.48 27.00
C ASP A 422 -2.43 -18.94 25.57
N LEU A 423 -3.02 -17.75 25.49
CA LEU A 423 -3.41 -17.12 24.23
C LEU A 423 -2.76 -15.74 24.11
N ILE A 424 -1.80 -15.62 23.20
CA ILE A 424 -1.30 -14.31 22.78
C ILE A 424 -2.22 -13.79 21.68
N ILE A 425 -2.68 -12.56 21.85
CA ILE A 425 -3.55 -11.87 20.89
C ILE A 425 -2.77 -10.70 20.32
N ILE A 426 -2.50 -10.74 19.02
CA ILE A 426 -1.91 -9.63 18.29
C ILE A 426 -3.00 -8.98 17.45
N THR A 427 -3.20 -7.68 17.62
CA THR A 427 -4.19 -6.90 16.86
C THR A 427 -3.48 -6.01 15.85
N ARG A 428 -3.96 -6.02 14.60
CA ARG A 428 -3.54 -5.13 13.52
C ARG A 428 -4.75 -4.35 13.01
N ARG A 429 -4.54 -3.10 12.62
CA ARG A 429 -5.55 -2.37 11.84
C ARG A 429 -5.29 -2.66 10.37
N ALA A 430 -6.33 -2.99 9.64
CA ALA A 430 -6.19 -3.13 8.20
C ALA A 430 -5.88 -1.76 7.58
N GLY A 431 -4.83 -1.69 6.75
CA GLY A 431 -4.35 -0.46 6.12
C GLY A 431 -3.31 0.37 6.90
N THR A 432 -2.69 -0.15 7.97
CA THR A 432 -1.58 0.51 8.70
C THR A 432 -0.33 -0.34 8.84
#